data_AF-A0A1Y3VZH1-F1
#
_entry.id   AF-A0A1Y3VZH1-F1
#
_cell.length_a   1.000
_cell.length_b   1.000
_cell.length_c   1.000
_cell.angle_alpha   90.00
_cell.angle_beta   90.00
_cell.angle_gamma   90.00
#
_symmetry.space_group_name_H-M   'P 1'
#
loop_
_entity.id
_entity.type
_entity.pdbx_description
1 polymer ?
#
loop_
_entity_poly.entity_id
_entity_poly.type
_entity_poly.pdbx_seq_one_letter_code
_entity_poly.pdbx_strand_id
1 'polypeptide(L)'
;MCVIIGKIDDRVEKDSTLLEIANEIKNQIYKGLNNLLWVTFIGIALDLLFLYLNPIENDRVLSLSFDGNFSIYFAVTILCLILNIYIIVKAILYIKEIMQPDFFDKTVSLLAKNYKYGSVNIGKFIEDYIKFEKILRDLVDDNSYSQKPLTVYQMVRELFNRELIDKKDLEMILSINKLRNIVIHGGNIQKIEKHIDDELKRITQKIMDKSKYSQ
;
A
#
# COMPACT_ATOMS: atom_id res chain seq x y z
N MET A 1 1.03 11.61 12.73
CA MET A 1 0.52 11.21 11.39
C MET A 1 1.00 12.17 10.29
N CYS A 2 0.80 13.49 10.44
CA CYS A 2 1.32 14.50 9.49
C CYS A 2 2.82 14.40 9.24
N VAL A 3 3.64 14.06 10.24
CA VAL A 3 5.10 13.91 10.07
C VAL A 3 5.47 12.70 9.19
N ILE A 4 4.69 11.63 9.21
CA ILE A 4 4.97 10.40 8.45
C ILE A 4 4.51 10.57 7.01
N ILE A 5 3.30 11.13 6.83
CA ILE A 5 2.79 11.49 5.51
C ILE A 5 3.71 12.54 4.87
N GLY A 6 4.16 13.55 5.62
CA GLY A 6 5.13 14.55 5.17
C GLY A 6 6.48 13.93 4.77
N LYS A 7 7.03 13.00 5.54
CA LYS A 7 8.26 12.28 5.14
C LYS A 7 8.07 11.41 3.88
N ILE A 8 6.88 10.85 3.68
CA ILE A 8 6.55 10.12 2.44
C ILE A 8 6.45 11.11 1.28
N ASP A 9 5.77 12.24 1.48
CA ASP A 9 5.60 13.28 0.47
C ASP A 9 6.94 13.93 0.08
N ASP A 10 7.82 14.21 1.05
CA ASP A 10 9.19 14.71 0.80
C ASP A 10 10.03 13.72 -0.02
N ARG A 11 9.81 12.41 0.15
CA ARG A 11 10.47 11.37 -0.66
C ARG A 11 9.87 11.31 -2.06
N VAL A 12 8.55 11.41 -2.19
CA VAL A 12 7.83 11.43 -3.47
C VAL A 12 8.17 12.68 -4.29
N GLU A 13 8.33 13.83 -3.65
CA GLU A 13 8.67 15.08 -4.32
C GLU A 13 10.09 15.04 -4.92
N LYS A 14 10.99 14.26 -4.31
CA LYS A 14 12.36 14.04 -4.82
C LYS A 14 12.44 12.99 -5.93
N ASP A 15 11.51 12.04 -5.99
CA ASP A 15 11.48 11.01 -7.02
C ASP A 15 10.03 10.65 -7.40
N SER A 16 9.60 11.12 -8.57
CA SER A 16 8.27 10.86 -9.10
C SER A 16 7.94 9.36 -9.28
N THR A 17 8.94 8.48 -9.35
CA THR A 17 8.74 7.02 -9.41
C THR A 17 8.30 6.43 -8.07
N LEU A 18 8.48 7.16 -6.96
CA LEU A 18 8.01 6.77 -5.63
C LEU A 18 6.53 7.05 -5.41
N LEU A 19 5.87 7.83 -6.27
CA LEU A 19 4.47 8.24 -6.09
C LEU A 19 3.53 7.04 -5.94
N GLU A 20 3.72 6.01 -6.77
CA GLU A 20 2.87 4.80 -6.74
C GLU A 20 3.09 3.96 -5.47
N ILE A 21 4.34 3.78 -5.06
CA ILE A 21 4.69 3.05 -3.82
C ILE A 21 4.19 3.81 -2.60
N ALA A 22 4.37 5.13 -2.59
CA ALA A 22 3.89 6.00 -1.54
C ALA A 22 2.36 5.95 -1.39
N ASN A 23 1.62 5.95 -2.50
CA ASN A 23 0.16 5.81 -2.46
C ASN A 23 -0.28 4.45 -1.92
N GLU A 24 0.40 3.37 -2.30
CA GLU A 24 0.11 2.03 -1.75
C GLU A 24 0.37 1.98 -0.22
N ILE A 25 1.48 2.57 0.22
CA ILE A 25 1.83 2.66 1.64
C ILE A 25 0.81 3.51 2.40
N LYS A 26 0.41 4.66 1.84
CA LYS A 26 -0.67 5.48 2.40
C LYS A 26 -1.96 4.68 2.52
N ASN A 27 -2.35 3.92 1.49
CA ASN A 27 -3.54 3.08 1.54
C ASN A 27 -3.47 2.01 2.63
N GLN A 28 -2.32 1.37 2.85
CA GLN A 28 -2.15 0.42 3.95
C GLN A 28 -2.28 1.09 5.32
N ILE A 29 -1.72 2.30 5.49
CA ILE A 29 -1.87 3.09 6.71
C ILE A 29 -3.34 3.46 6.93
N TYR A 30 -4.04 3.95 5.90
CA TYR A 30 -5.46 4.29 5.99
C TYR A 30 -6.33 3.08 6.32
N LYS A 31 -6.07 1.92 5.70
CA LYS A 31 -6.83 0.69 5.96
C LYS A 31 -6.66 0.21 7.40
N GLY A 32 -5.44 0.22 7.93
CA GLY A 32 -5.21 -0.18 9.33
C GLY A 32 -5.72 0.85 10.33
N LEU A 33 -5.66 2.16 10.01
CA LEU A 33 -6.32 3.20 10.80
C LEU A 33 -7.85 3.01 10.83
N ASN A 34 -8.45 2.73 9.68
CA ASN A 34 -9.89 2.48 9.58
C ASN A 34 -10.31 1.25 10.39
N ASN A 35 -9.52 0.16 10.34
CA ASN A 35 -9.76 -1.01 11.19
C ASN A 35 -9.66 -0.66 12.68
N LEU A 36 -8.67 0.13 13.08
CA LEU A 36 -8.52 0.55 14.48
C LEU A 36 -9.73 1.39 14.92
N LEU A 37 -10.20 2.31 14.07
CA LEU A 37 -11.36 3.15 14.33
C LEU A 37 -12.63 2.30 14.52
N TRP A 38 -12.86 1.32 13.65
CA TRP A 38 -13.98 0.37 13.80
C TRP A 38 -13.89 -0.44 15.10
N VAL A 39 -12.72 -0.95 15.45
CA VAL A 39 -12.52 -1.71 16.70
C VAL A 39 -12.78 -0.82 17.92
N THR A 40 -12.30 0.42 17.92
CA THR A 40 -12.56 1.38 19.00
C THR A 40 -14.04 1.75 19.07
N PHE A 41 -14.70 1.97 17.94
CA PHE A 41 -16.14 2.28 17.91
C PHE A 41 -16.98 1.13 18.46
N ILE A 42 -16.67 -0.12 18.07
CA ILE A 42 -17.33 -1.31 18.62
C ILE A 42 -17.05 -1.43 20.12
N GLY A 43 -15.82 -1.17 20.57
CA GLY A 43 -15.47 -1.16 21.99
C GLY A 43 -16.32 -0.16 22.80
N ILE A 44 -16.41 1.08 22.33
CA ILE A 44 -17.24 2.12 22.96
C ILE A 44 -18.72 1.74 22.95
N ALA A 45 -19.23 1.22 21.83
CA ALA A 45 -20.62 0.79 21.72
C ALA A 45 -20.95 -0.35 22.70
N LEU A 46 -20.03 -1.31 22.86
CA LEU A 46 -20.15 -2.38 23.84
C LEU A 46 -20.10 -1.83 25.27
N ASP A 47 -19.17 -0.91 25.57
CA ASP A 47 -19.09 -0.28 26.89
C ASP A 47 -20.39 0.46 27.25
N LEU A 48 -20.93 1.24 26.31
CA LEU A 48 -22.21 1.94 26.49
C LEU A 48 -23.39 0.95 26.64
N LEU A 49 -23.40 -0.13 25.88
CA LEU A 49 -24.42 -1.19 25.99
C LEU A 49 -24.35 -1.86 27.36
N PHE A 50 -23.15 -2.21 27.83
CA PHE A 50 -22.98 -2.84 29.14
C PHE A 50 -23.27 -1.89 30.30
N LEU A 51 -22.98 -0.59 30.15
CA LEU A 51 -23.42 0.43 31.09
C LEU A 51 -24.95 0.52 31.14
N TYR A 52 -25.62 0.58 29.98
CA TYR A 52 -27.08 0.63 29.89
C TYR A 52 -27.76 -0.63 30.45
N LEU A 53 -27.19 -1.81 30.20
CA LEU A 53 -27.71 -3.09 30.69
C LEU A 53 -27.33 -3.37 32.15
N ASN A 54 -26.54 -2.52 32.80
CA ASN A 54 -26.09 -2.74 34.17
C ASN A 54 -27.25 -2.51 35.16
N PRO A 55 -27.74 -3.56 35.85
CA PRO A 55 -28.84 -3.42 36.80
C PRO A 55 -28.44 -2.67 38.08
N ILE A 56 -27.14 -2.48 38.34
CA ILE A 56 -26.63 -1.80 39.54
C ILE A 56 -26.94 -0.30 39.51
N GLU A 57 -26.86 0.36 38.35
CA GLU A 57 -27.28 1.77 38.24
C GLU A 57 -28.80 1.94 38.27
N ASN A 58 -29.56 0.93 37.85
CA ASN A 58 -31.01 1.00 37.84
C ASN A 58 -31.65 0.72 39.22
N ASP A 59 -30.87 0.25 40.21
CA ASP A 59 -31.43 -0.06 41.53
C ASP A 59 -30.60 0.37 42.77
N ARG A 60 -29.28 0.59 42.73
CA ARG A 60 -28.54 1.11 43.90
C ARG A 60 -27.10 1.53 43.60
N VAL A 61 -26.86 2.81 43.85
CA VAL A 61 -25.59 3.54 43.90
C VAL A 61 -24.43 2.91 44.71
N LEU A 62 -24.59 1.87 45.54
CA LEU A 62 -23.49 1.49 46.43
C LEU A 62 -23.59 0.06 46.98
N SER A 63 -22.85 -0.88 46.41
CA SER A 63 -22.23 -1.96 47.19
C SER A 63 -21.14 -2.66 46.38
N LEU A 64 -19.91 -2.14 46.50
CA LEU A 64 -18.69 -2.94 46.44
C LEU A 64 -18.67 -3.90 47.63
N SER A 65 -19.64 -4.80 47.71
CA SER A 65 -19.65 -5.89 48.68
C SER A 65 -18.92 -7.06 48.04
N PHE A 66 -17.69 -7.29 48.50
CA PHE A 66 -16.92 -8.53 48.31
C PHE A 66 -17.58 -9.72 49.06
N ASP A 67 -18.91 -9.83 49.03
CA ASP A 67 -19.62 -10.97 49.57
C ASP A 67 -19.78 -12.00 48.45
N GLY A 68 -18.74 -12.84 48.32
CA GLY A 68 -18.77 -14.29 48.04
C GLY A 68 -19.58 -14.89 46.88
N ASN A 69 -20.49 -14.18 46.23
CA ASN A 69 -21.32 -14.67 45.13
C ASN A 69 -20.81 -14.04 43.84
N PHE A 70 -20.15 -14.87 43.02
CA PHE A 70 -19.60 -14.49 41.72
C PHE A 70 -20.74 -14.07 40.78
N SER A 71 -21.06 -12.78 40.76
CA SER A 71 -22.10 -12.22 39.90
C SER A 71 -21.62 -12.22 38.45
N ILE A 72 -22.45 -12.70 37.53
CA ILE A 72 -22.18 -12.69 36.07
C ILE A 72 -21.75 -11.29 35.60
N TYR A 73 -22.29 -10.24 36.21
CA TYR A 73 -21.94 -8.85 35.91
C TYR A 73 -20.50 -8.50 36.27
N PHE A 74 -19.98 -9.00 37.39
CA PHE A 74 -18.57 -8.78 37.76
C PHE A 74 -17.61 -9.41 36.73
N ALA A 75 -17.97 -10.60 36.23
CA ALA A 75 -17.20 -11.26 35.16
C ALA A 75 -17.25 -10.47 33.85
N VAL A 76 -18.41 -9.91 33.47
CA VAL A 76 -18.57 -9.08 32.28
C VAL A 76 -17.78 -7.77 32.39
N THR A 77 -17.79 -7.11 33.56
CA THR A 77 -17.02 -5.87 33.77
C THR A 77 -15.51 -6.11 33.67
N ILE A 78 -15.01 -7.22 34.24
CA ILE A 78 -13.60 -7.61 34.08
C ILE A 78 -13.28 -7.87 32.60
N LEU A 79 -14.18 -8.52 31.85
CA LEU A 79 -14.00 -8.77 30.43
C LEU A 79 -13.91 -7.47 29.62
N CYS A 80 -14.78 -6.49 29.88
CA CYS A 80 -14.73 -5.16 29.25
C CYS A 80 -13.43 -4.42 29.57
N LEU A 81 -12.96 -4.49 30.81
CA LEU A 81 -11.70 -3.87 31.21
C LEU A 81 -10.52 -4.50 30.45
N ILE A 82 -10.49 -5.82 30.31
CA ILE A 82 -9.47 -6.54 29.52
C ILE A 82 -9.56 -6.14 28.03
N LEU A 83 -10.77 -6.05 27.47
CA LEU A 83 -10.99 -5.64 26.08
C LEU A 83 -10.47 -4.22 25.83
N ASN A 84 -10.75 -3.28 26.73
CA ASN A 84 -10.28 -1.90 26.63
C ASN A 84 -8.77 -1.77 26.73
N ILE A 85 -8.14 -2.49 27.67
CA ILE A 85 -6.68 -2.57 27.75
C ILE A 85 -6.11 -3.14 26.44
N TYR A 86 -6.72 -4.18 25.89
CA TYR A 86 -6.31 -4.76 24.62
C TYR A 86 -6.37 -3.75 23.46
N ILE A 87 -7.46 -2.98 23.35
CA ILE A 87 -7.64 -1.94 22.32
C ILE A 87 -6.53 -0.88 22.45
N ILE A 88 -6.27 -0.40 23.66
CA ILE A 88 -5.22 0.60 23.93
C ILE A 88 -3.84 0.06 23.54
N VAL A 89 -3.51 -1.16 23.97
CA VAL A 89 -2.22 -1.80 23.64
C VAL A 89 -2.07 -1.97 22.12
N LYS A 90 -3.12 -2.43 21.42
CA LYS A 90 -3.12 -2.54 19.97
C LYS A 90 -2.94 -1.20 19.26
N ALA A 91 -3.60 -0.15 19.73
CA ALA A 91 -3.44 1.20 19.20
C ALA A 91 -2.00 1.71 19.34
N ILE A 92 -1.41 1.56 20.53
CA ILE A 92 -0.02 1.97 20.79
C ILE A 92 0.97 1.19 19.92
N LEU A 93 0.80 -0.12 19.80
CA LEU A 93 1.65 -0.96 18.93
C LEU A 93 1.54 -0.55 17.46
N TYR A 94 0.34 -0.28 16.98
CA TYR A 94 0.11 0.14 15.60
C TYR A 94 0.72 1.52 15.30
N ILE A 95 0.55 2.49 16.21
CA ILE A 95 1.19 3.80 16.09
C ILE A 95 2.71 3.68 16.09
N LYS A 96 3.27 2.86 17.00
CA LYS A 96 4.71 2.61 17.06
C LYS A 96 5.23 1.99 15.77
N GLU A 97 4.49 1.06 15.17
CA GLU A 97 4.86 0.43 13.89
C GLU A 97 4.88 1.45 12.74
N ILE A 98 3.88 2.33 12.62
CA ILE A 98 3.85 3.34 11.55
C ILE A 98 4.89 4.45 11.79
N MET A 99 5.18 4.79 13.06
CA MET A 99 6.18 5.82 13.42
C MET A 99 7.64 5.38 13.19
N GLN A 100 7.90 4.08 13.01
CA GLN A 100 9.25 3.61 12.73
C GLN A 100 9.71 4.12 11.35
N PRO A 101 10.93 4.69 11.26
CA PRO A 101 11.48 5.16 9.98
C PRO A 101 11.61 4.01 8.97
N ASP A 102 11.80 2.78 9.46
CA ASP A 102 11.97 1.57 8.65
C ASP A 102 10.62 0.98 8.19
N PHE A 103 9.48 1.58 8.54
CA PHE A 103 8.16 1.09 8.12
C PHE A 103 8.03 1.06 6.59
N PHE A 104 8.61 2.07 5.92
CA PHE A 104 8.67 2.13 4.46
C PHE A 104 9.46 0.94 3.91
N ASP A 105 10.68 0.74 4.40
CA ASP A 105 11.59 -0.32 3.93
C ASP A 105 11.04 -1.72 4.25
N LYS A 106 10.41 -1.89 5.42
CA LYS A 106 9.72 -3.12 5.82
C LYS A 106 8.54 -3.42 4.90
N THR A 107 7.74 -2.41 4.56
CA THR A 107 6.60 -2.55 3.63
C THR A 107 7.08 -2.88 2.22
N VAL A 108 8.12 -2.22 1.73
CA VAL A 108 8.78 -2.54 0.45
C VAL A 108 9.32 -3.96 0.47
N SER A 109 9.95 -4.40 1.56
CA SER A 109 10.45 -5.78 1.70
C SER A 109 9.34 -6.83 1.71
N LEU A 110 8.17 -6.51 2.31
CA LEU A 110 6.99 -7.38 2.30
C LEU A 110 6.39 -7.49 0.90
N LEU A 111 6.27 -6.37 0.18
CA LEU A 111 5.86 -6.36 -1.23
C LEU A 111 6.85 -7.17 -2.09
N ALA A 112 8.15 -7.00 -1.85
CA ALA A 112 9.20 -7.71 -2.58
C ALA A 112 9.19 -9.24 -2.35
N LYS A 113 8.71 -9.72 -1.19
CA LYS A 113 8.59 -11.18 -0.94
C LYS A 113 7.68 -11.89 -1.94
N ASN A 114 6.70 -11.19 -2.50
CA ASN A 114 5.80 -11.76 -3.51
C ASN A 114 6.50 -12.04 -4.86
N TYR A 115 7.71 -11.53 -5.08
CA TYR A 115 8.40 -11.56 -6.38
C TYR A 115 9.69 -12.40 -6.37
N LYS A 116 9.92 -13.25 -5.37
CA LYS A 116 11.26 -13.84 -5.10
C LYS A 116 11.70 -15.04 -5.94
N TYR A 117 10.90 -15.54 -6.87
CA TYR A 117 11.24 -16.77 -7.60
C TYR A 117 11.33 -16.53 -9.09
N GLY A 118 12.55 -16.46 -9.65
CA GLY A 118 12.73 -16.22 -11.07
C GLY A 118 14.10 -16.62 -11.59
N SER A 119 14.28 -16.55 -12.91
CA SER A 119 15.53 -16.93 -13.61
C SER A 119 16.26 -15.75 -14.25
N VAL A 120 15.63 -14.58 -14.36
CA VAL A 120 16.23 -13.39 -14.98
C VAL A 120 16.96 -12.58 -13.92
N ASN A 121 18.23 -12.24 -14.18
CA ASN A 121 19.01 -11.37 -13.30
C ASN A 121 18.42 -9.97 -13.31
N ILE A 122 18.33 -9.36 -12.12
CA ILE A 122 17.77 -8.03 -11.96
C ILE A 122 18.42 -6.95 -12.82
N GLY A 123 19.75 -7.00 -13.00
CA GLY A 123 20.47 -6.02 -13.83
C GLY A 123 20.00 -6.05 -15.28
N LYS A 124 19.76 -7.26 -15.82
CA LYS A 124 19.28 -7.44 -17.19
C LYS A 124 17.85 -6.92 -17.35
N PHE A 125 16.97 -7.22 -16.40
CA PHE A 125 15.61 -6.70 -16.40
C PHE A 125 15.58 -5.16 -16.36
N ILE A 126 16.41 -4.53 -15.52
CA ILE A 126 16.49 -3.07 -15.46
C ILE A 126 16.99 -2.47 -16.78
N GLU A 127 17.97 -3.10 -17.43
CA GLU A 127 18.46 -2.66 -18.74
C GLU A 127 17.36 -2.74 -19.81
N ASP A 128 16.61 -3.85 -19.85
CA ASP A 128 15.51 -4.04 -20.79
C ASP A 128 14.35 -3.08 -20.50
N TYR A 129 14.10 -2.75 -19.22
CA TYR A 129 13.14 -1.73 -18.82
C TYR A 129 13.54 -0.31 -19.25
N ILE A 130 14.82 0.06 -19.12
CA ILE A 130 15.31 1.37 -19.56
C ILE A 130 15.13 1.53 -21.08
N LYS A 131 15.38 0.46 -21.86
CA LYS A 131 15.12 0.46 -23.30
C LYS A 131 13.64 0.70 -23.62
N PHE A 132 12.76 0.00 -22.92
CA PHE A 132 11.31 0.21 -23.02
C PHE A 132 10.90 1.65 -22.68
N GLU A 133 11.38 2.20 -21.57
CA GLU A 133 11.07 3.56 -21.15
C GLU A 133 11.53 4.61 -22.17
N LYS A 134 12.70 4.40 -22.77
CA LYS A 134 13.20 5.28 -23.84
C LYS A 134 12.26 5.26 -25.05
N ILE A 135 11.84 4.08 -25.49
CA ILE A 135 10.90 3.92 -26.62
C ILE A 135 9.56 4.60 -26.30
N LEU A 136 9.03 4.43 -25.08
CA LEU A 136 7.81 5.10 -24.66
C LEU A 136 7.94 6.63 -24.77
N ARG A 137 9.05 7.17 -24.29
CA ARG A 137 9.31 8.62 -24.29
C ARG A 137 9.41 9.15 -25.71
N ASP A 138 10.17 8.47 -26.57
CA ASP A 138 10.34 8.84 -27.98
C ASP A 138 9.00 8.89 -28.75
N LEU A 139 8.01 8.07 -28.37
CA LEU A 139 6.69 8.04 -29.00
C LEU A 139 5.69 9.09 -28.49
N VAL A 140 5.92 9.62 -27.30
CA VAL A 140 5.03 10.60 -26.66
C VAL A 140 5.54 12.03 -26.88
N ASP A 141 6.86 12.23 -27.03
CA ASP A 141 7.51 13.55 -27.16
C ASP A 141 7.24 14.29 -28.50
N ASP A 142 6.45 13.74 -29.42
CA ASP A 142 6.14 14.41 -30.70
C ASP A 142 5.22 15.65 -30.56
N ASN A 143 4.61 15.88 -29.40
CA ASN A 143 3.68 17.01 -29.18
C ASN A 143 3.90 17.73 -27.83
N SER A 144 4.86 18.67 -27.82
CA SER A 144 4.83 20.00 -27.19
C SER A 144 4.30 20.22 -25.74
N TYR A 145 5.08 21.01 -24.97
CA TYR A 145 4.69 21.85 -23.79
C TYR A 145 4.56 21.25 -22.38
N SER A 146 5.10 20.07 -22.08
CA SER A 146 5.21 19.63 -20.67
C SER A 146 6.54 20.09 -20.05
N GLN A 147 6.52 21.11 -19.17
CA GLN A 147 7.70 21.49 -18.38
C GLN A 147 8.08 20.45 -17.30
N LYS A 148 7.24 19.41 -17.09
CA LYS A 148 7.50 18.32 -16.15
C LYS A 148 7.80 17.03 -16.92
N PRO A 149 8.80 16.23 -16.49
CA PRO A 149 9.03 14.92 -17.07
C PRO A 149 7.77 14.05 -16.91
N LEU A 150 7.25 13.52 -18.02
CA LEU A 150 6.11 12.62 -18.02
C LEU A 150 6.45 11.33 -17.27
N THR A 151 5.52 10.86 -16.44
CA THR A 151 5.64 9.56 -15.76
C THR A 151 5.32 8.43 -16.73
N VAL A 152 5.83 7.21 -16.45
CA VAL A 152 5.49 6.02 -17.24
C VAL A 152 3.98 5.81 -17.32
N TYR A 153 3.25 6.03 -16.23
CA TYR A 153 1.78 5.98 -16.21
C TYR A 153 1.16 6.92 -17.26
N GLN A 154 1.61 8.18 -17.33
CA GLN A 154 1.11 9.16 -18.29
C GLN A 154 1.43 8.73 -19.72
N MET A 155 2.67 8.34 -19.99
CA MET A 155 3.09 7.89 -21.33
C MET A 155 2.29 6.68 -21.81
N VAL A 156 2.08 5.69 -20.95
CA VAL A 156 1.35 4.47 -21.29
C VAL A 156 -0.14 4.75 -21.48
N ARG A 157 -0.72 5.66 -20.69
CA ARG A 157 -2.11 6.09 -20.87
C ARG A 157 -2.32 6.81 -22.20
N GLU A 158 -1.37 7.65 -22.62
CA GLU A 158 -1.40 8.26 -23.95
C GLU A 158 -1.35 7.21 -25.07
N LEU A 159 -0.47 6.20 -24.96
CA LEU A 159 -0.42 5.11 -25.94
C LEU A 159 -1.72 4.29 -25.98
N PHE A 160 -2.38 4.09 -24.84
CA PHE A 160 -3.69 3.44 -24.77
C PHE A 160 -4.77 4.28 -25.42
N ASN A 161 -4.80 5.60 -25.15
CA ASN A 161 -5.74 6.54 -25.78
C ASN A 161 -5.57 6.60 -27.30
N ARG A 162 -4.34 6.39 -27.80
CA ARG A 162 -4.01 6.28 -29.24
C ARG A 162 -4.22 4.88 -29.82
N GLU A 163 -4.80 3.95 -29.06
CA GLU A 163 -5.05 2.54 -29.47
C GLU A 163 -3.79 1.76 -29.90
N LEU A 164 -2.61 2.24 -29.52
CA LEU A 164 -1.34 1.56 -29.80
C LEU A 164 -1.18 0.32 -28.92
N ILE A 165 -1.72 0.36 -27.70
CA ILE A 165 -1.76 -0.77 -26.77
C ILE A 165 -3.19 -1.07 -26.33
N ASP A 166 -3.46 -2.32 -25.96
CA ASP A 166 -4.75 -2.73 -25.42
C ASP A 166 -4.78 -2.64 -23.89
N LYS A 167 -5.96 -2.86 -23.30
CA LYS A 167 -6.14 -2.81 -21.84
C LYS A 167 -5.27 -3.83 -21.10
N LYS A 168 -5.06 -5.00 -21.69
CA LYS A 168 -4.23 -6.06 -21.09
C LYS A 168 -2.76 -5.64 -21.03
N ASP A 169 -2.26 -5.05 -22.12
CA ASP A 169 -0.89 -4.53 -22.18
C ASP A 169 -0.73 -3.33 -21.21
N LEU A 170 -1.72 -2.44 -21.10
CA LEU A 170 -1.73 -1.36 -20.09
C LEU A 170 -1.57 -1.90 -18.66
N GLU A 171 -2.42 -2.86 -18.25
CA GLU A 171 -2.36 -3.46 -16.91
C GLU A 171 -1.02 -4.18 -16.65
N MET A 172 -0.48 -4.85 -17.68
CA MET A 172 0.82 -5.50 -17.60
C MET A 172 1.96 -4.50 -17.42
N ILE A 173 2.00 -3.42 -18.22
CA ILE A 173 3.03 -2.38 -18.11
C ILE A 173 3.01 -1.73 -16.73
N LEU A 174 1.83 -1.42 -16.19
CA LEU A 174 1.70 -0.85 -14.85
C LEU A 174 2.21 -1.81 -13.77
N SER A 175 1.96 -3.11 -13.93
CA SER A 175 2.48 -4.15 -13.03
C SER A 175 4.00 -4.25 -13.10
N ILE A 176 4.59 -4.16 -14.29
CA ILE A 176 6.05 -4.16 -14.50
C ILE A 176 6.68 -2.88 -13.93
N ASN A 177 6.07 -1.70 -14.12
CA ASN A 177 6.52 -0.44 -13.53
C ASN A 177 6.55 -0.52 -12.00
N LYS A 178 5.51 -1.09 -11.39
CA LYS A 178 5.45 -1.34 -9.94
C LYS A 178 6.60 -2.24 -9.49
N LEU A 179 6.88 -3.32 -10.21
CA LEU A 179 8.02 -4.21 -9.92
C LEU A 179 9.36 -3.47 -10.01
N ARG A 180 9.59 -2.70 -11.09
CA ARG A 180 10.80 -1.90 -11.27
C ARG A 180 11.01 -0.92 -10.12
N ASN A 181 9.95 -0.26 -9.66
CA ASN A 181 10.02 0.66 -8.54
C ASN A 181 10.35 -0.06 -7.23
N ILE A 182 9.75 -1.23 -6.96
CA ILE A 182 10.06 -2.04 -5.77
C ILE A 182 11.53 -2.45 -5.76
N VAL A 183 12.05 -2.90 -6.90
CA VAL A 183 13.45 -3.32 -7.06
C VAL A 183 14.41 -2.17 -6.74
N ILE A 184 14.20 -1.01 -7.38
CA ILE A 184 15.11 0.12 -7.28
C ILE A 184 15.11 0.71 -5.87
N HIS A 185 13.96 0.66 -5.19
CA HIS A 185 13.77 1.30 -3.89
C HIS A 185 13.92 0.36 -2.70
N GLY A 186 14.67 -0.73 -2.84
CA GLY A 186 15.14 -1.55 -1.71
C GLY A 186 14.44 -2.90 -1.52
N GLY A 187 13.63 -3.33 -2.48
CA GLY A 187 13.18 -4.72 -2.53
C GLY A 187 14.38 -5.65 -2.76
N ASN A 188 14.70 -6.53 -1.80
CA ASN A 188 15.74 -7.55 -1.98
C ASN A 188 15.28 -8.64 -2.97
N ILE A 189 15.25 -8.28 -4.25
CA ILE A 189 14.87 -9.10 -5.41
C ILE A 189 16.12 -9.26 -6.26
N GLN A 190 16.71 -10.46 -6.24
CA GLN A 190 17.90 -10.76 -7.04
C GLN A 190 17.55 -11.32 -8.42
N LYS A 191 16.37 -11.94 -8.54
CA LYS A 191 15.90 -12.58 -9.77
C LYS A 191 14.41 -12.30 -9.99
N ILE A 192 14.04 -12.08 -11.24
CA ILE A 192 12.67 -11.84 -11.69
C ILE A 192 12.20 -13.03 -12.53
N GLU A 193 10.90 -13.31 -12.46
CA GLU A 193 10.25 -14.32 -13.29
C GLU A 193 10.45 -14.03 -14.78
N LYS A 194 10.86 -15.06 -15.52
CA LYS A 194 11.13 -14.92 -16.96
C LYS A 194 9.91 -14.42 -17.73
N HIS A 195 8.71 -14.84 -17.33
CA HIS A 195 7.48 -14.42 -17.98
C HIS A 195 7.30 -12.89 -17.95
N ILE A 196 7.72 -12.22 -16.88
CA ILE A 196 7.60 -10.76 -16.73
C ILE A 196 8.55 -10.05 -17.71
N ASP A 197 9.78 -10.55 -17.82
CA ASP A 197 10.80 -10.02 -18.74
C ASP A 197 10.42 -10.28 -20.21
N ASP A 198 9.88 -11.48 -20.51
CA ASP A 198 9.40 -11.84 -21.83
C ASP A 198 8.19 -10.98 -22.25
N GLU A 199 7.27 -10.69 -21.33
CA GLU A 199 6.12 -9.80 -21.56
C GLU A 199 6.55 -8.35 -21.79
N LEU A 200 7.51 -7.84 -21.03
CA LEU A 200 8.10 -6.50 -21.26
C LEU A 200 8.67 -6.39 -22.68
N LYS A 201 9.44 -7.40 -23.12
CA LYS A 201 10.00 -7.45 -24.48
C LYS A 201 8.94 -7.56 -25.56
N ARG A 202 7.93 -8.41 -25.34
CA ARG A 202 6.79 -8.58 -26.26
C ARG A 202 6.07 -7.25 -26.48
N ILE A 203 5.76 -6.55 -25.39
CA ILE A 203 5.05 -5.26 -25.43
C ILE A 203 5.92 -4.20 -26.10
N THR A 204 7.21 -4.12 -25.76
CA THR A 204 8.17 -3.20 -26.38
C THR A 204 8.21 -3.39 -27.90
N GLN A 205 8.29 -4.64 -28.36
CA GLN A 205 8.30 -4.95 -29.79
C GLN A 205 6.97 -4.57 -30.46
N LYS A 206 5.84 -4.93 -29.84
CA LYS A 206 4.49 -4.60 -30.36
C LYS A 206 4.31 -3.09 -30.55
N ILE A 207 4.79 -2.29 -29.60
CA ILE A 207 4.74 -0.82 -29.66
C ILE A 207 5.60 -0.30 -30.82
N MET A 208 6.86 -0.77 -30.94
CA MET A 208 7.75 -0.38 -32.04
C MET A 208 7.20 -0.77 -33.42
N ASP A 209 6.56 -1.94 -33.53
CA ASP A 209 5.99 -2.39 -34.79
C ASP A 209 4.80 -1.49 -35.18
N LYS A 210 3.85 -1.27 -34.26
CA LYS A 210 2.68 -0.41 -34.50
C LYS A 210 3.03 1.05 -34.78
N SER A 211 4.06 1.59 -34.13
CA SER A 211 4.49 2.98 -34.36
C SER A 211 5.06 3.19 -35.77
N LYS A 212 5.71 2.17 -36.35
CA LYS A 212 6.20 2.21 -37.74
C LYS A 212 5.09 2.18 -38.79
N TYR A 213 3.91 1.64 -38.45
CA TYR A 213 2.74 1.59 -39.35
C TYR A 213 1.78 2.79 -39.18
N SER A 214 2.01 3.64 -38.19
CA SER A 214 1.18 4.84 -37.92
C SER A 214 1.82 6.15 -38.39
N GLN A 215 3.02 6.07 -38.98
CA GLN A 215 3.68 7.12 -39.77
C GLN A 215 3.37 6.93 -41.25
#